data_AF-A0A5E8F2Q4-F1
#
_entry.id   AF-A0A5E8F2Q4-F1
#
_cell.length_a   1.000
_cell.length_b   1.000
_cell.length_c   1.000
_cell.angle_alpha   90.00
_cell.angle_beta   90.00
_cell.angle_gamma   90.00
#
_symmetry.space_group_name_H-M   'P 1'
#
loop_
_entity.id
_entity.type
_entity.pdbx_description
1 polymer ?
#
loop_
_entity_poly.entity_id
_entity_poly.type
_entity_poly.pdbx_seq_one_letter_code
_entity_poly.pdbx_strand_id
1 'polypeptide(L)'
;MPLFRTSVIENPVDASRRLADFDLTVDQMLAVRDSARAASDDASPLMPQNAPGTLAYIYGVGALRSQVLDGEWVIDRTLGVEAVINHRLGIRIGYQNVDRSCDPNFPPMPRSEKGSGSARLCRLPLFDFYGVVLESDTDRLPGDDVKDPHSDQIVTYFVMVGEDGSVELSCPVIANKKYAEFVERIFIDRPDDGLDVRMDPETGPIDDFDVPVILKERAA
;
A
#
# COMPACT_ATOMS: atom_id res chain seq x y z
N MET A 1 27.36 8.74 8.55
CA MET A 1 26.30 7.79 8.97
C MET A 1 26.33 6.63 8.00
N PRO A 2 26.30 5.37 8.46
CA PRO A 2 26.16 4.24 7.54
C PRO A 2 24.85 4.41 6.76
N LEU A 3 24.91 4.29 5.43
CA LEU A 3 23.73 4.35 4.57
C LEU A 3 22.82 3.16 4.92
N PHE A 4 21.61 3.46 5.35
CA PHE A 4 20.53 2.48 5.40
C PHE A 4 20.20 2.05 3.96
N ARG A 5 20.09 0.74 3.71
CA ARG A 5 19.78 0.20 2.37
C ARG A 5 18.38 -0.40 2.37
N THR A 6 17.43 0.35 1.82
CA THR A 6 16.08 -0.14 1.54
C THR A 6 16.14 -1.35 0.61
N SER A 7 15.46 -2.43 0.99
CA SER A 7 15.16 -3.54 0.08
C SER A 7 13.99 -3.15 -0.81
N VAL A 8 14.20 -3.09 -2.13
CA VAL A 8 13.14 -2.80 -3.11
C VAL A 8 12.94 -4.01 -3.99
N ILE A 9 11.71 -4.52 -4.02
CA ILE A 9 11.30 -5.65 -4.86
C ILE A 9 10.39 -5.09 -5.96
N GLU A 10 10.94 -5.00 -7.17
CA GLU A 10 10.21 -4.46 -8.34
C GLU A 10 9.74 -5.54 -9.30
N ASN A 11 10.35 -6.74 -9.26
CA ASN A 11 9.97 -7.83 -10.14
C ASN A 11 8.61 -8.42 -9.69
N PRO A 12 7.58 -8.50 -10.57
CA PRO A 12 6.26 -9.00 -10.18
C PRO A 12 6.25 -10.43 -9.63
N VAL A 13 7.14 -11.30 -10.12
CA VAL A 13 7.26 -12.69 -9.65
C VAL A 13 7.84 -12.72 -8.24
N ASP A 14 8.84 -11.89 -7.96
CA ASP A 14 9.45 -11.80 -6.64
C ASP A 14 8.52 -11.10 -5.64
N ALA A 15 7.75 -10.09 -6.09
CA ALA A 15 6.71 -9.45 -5.29
C ALA A 15 5.61 -10.44 -4.89
N SER A 16 5.12 -11.24 -5.85
CA SER A 16 4.14 -12.30 -5.59
C SER A 16 4.69 -13.35 -4.62
N ARG A 17 5.95 -13.78 -4.79
CA ARG A 17 6.60 -14.71 -3.85
C ARG A 17 6.72 -14.11 -2.45
N ARG A 18 7.09 -12.83 -2.36
CA ARG A 18 7.22 -12.14 -1.07
C ARG A 18 5.89 -11.96 -0.35
N LEU A 19 4.81 -11.68 -1.09
CA LEU A 19 3.46 -11.65 -0.52
C LEU A 19 3.02 -13.04 -0.04
N ALA A 20 3.40 -14.11 -0.76
CA ALA A 20 3.10 -15.47 -0.33
C ALA A 20 3.80 -15.86 0.98
N ASP A 21 4.97 -15.29 1.30
CA ASP A 21 5.60 -15.45 2.62
C ASP A 21 4.71 -14.92 3.76
N PHE A 22 3.78 -14.01 3.44
CA PHE A 22 2.82 -13.42 4.38
C PHE A 22 1.45 -14.09 4.32
N ASP A 23 1.30 -15.18 3.56
CA ASP A 23 0.01 -15.81 3.24
C ASP A 23 -0.95 -14.83 2.52
N LEU A 24 -0.41 -13.91 1.71
CA LEU A 24 -1.17 -12.93 0.92
C LEU A 24 -0.97 -13.12 -0.59
N THR A 25 -1.89 -12.55 -1.36
CA THR A 25 -1.85 -12.56 -2.83
C THR A 25 -1.84 -11.16 -3.43
N VAL A 26 -1.35 -11.06 -4.66
CA VAL A 26 -1.42 -9.83 -5.46
C VAL A 26 -2.87 -9.38 -5.62
N ASP A 27 -3.78 -10.30 -5.97
CA ASP A 27 -5.19 -9.99 -6.22
C ASP A 27 -5.89 -9.37 -5.00
N GLN A 28 -5.56 -9.83 -3.78
CA GLN A 28 -6.07 -9.20 -2.56
C GLN A 28 -5.65 -7.73 -2.48
N MET A 29 -4.40 -7.42 -2.80
CA MET A 29 -3.87 -6.06 -2.73
C MET A 29 -4.43 -5.16 -3.85
N LEU A 30 -4.65 -5.73 -5.04
CA LEU A 30 -5.34 -5.03 -6.14
C LEU A 30 -6.79 -4.72 -5.77
N ALA A 31 -7.51 -5.65 -5.15
CA ALA A 31 -8.87 -5.41 -4.67
C ALA A 31 -8.94 -4.28 -3.62
N VAL A 32 -7.93 -4.18 -2.74
CA VAL A 32 -7.80 -3.07 -1.79
C VAL A 32 -7.62 -1.74 -2.52
N ARG A 33 -6.72 -1.68 -3.50
CA ARG A 33 -6.51 -0.51 -4.34
C ARG A 33 -7.80 -0.11 -5.04
N ASP A 34 -8.44 -1.04 -5.75
CA ASP A 34 -9.59 -0.75 -6.61
C ASP A 34 -10.75 -0.20 -5.79
N SER A 35 -11.01 -0.77 -4.61
CA SER A 35 -12.05 -0.27 -3.70
C SER A 35 -11.74 1.14 -3.19
N ALA A 36 -10.49 1.42 -2.80
CA ALA A 36 -10.10 2.74 -2.34
C ALA A 36 -10.15 3.80 -3.44
N ARG A 37 -9.72 3.45 -4.66
CA ARG A 37 -9.74 4.31 -5.84
C ARG A 37 -11.16 4.65 -6.26
N ALA A 38 -12.02 3.65 -6.38
CA ALA A 38 -13.44 3.86 -6.71
C ALA A 38 -14.12 4.79 -5.68
N ALA A 39 -13.87 4.59 -4.39
CA ALA A 39 -14.43 5.45 -3.34
C ALA A 39 -13.87 6.88 -3.37
N SER A 40 -12.60 7.05 -3.76
CA SER A 40 -12.01 8.38 -3.98
C SER A 40 -12.68 9.10 -5.15
N ASP A 41 -12.94 8.39 -6.24
CA ASP A 41 -13.50 8.94 -7.48
C ASP A 41 -15.00 9.26 -7.34
N ASP A 42 -15.70 8.60 -6.42
CA ASP A 42 -17.10 8.91 -6.04
C ASP A 42 -17.25 10.24 -5.26
N ALA A 43 -16.15 10.89 -4.89
CA ALA A 43 -16.20 12.17 -4.20
C ALA A 43 -16.76 13.29 -5.09
N SER A 44 -17.84 13.92 -4.63
CA SER A 44 -18.51 15.00 -5.35
C SER A 44 -17.85 16.37 -5.09
N PRO A 45 -17.89 17.32 -6.05
CA PRO A 45 -17.46 18.70 -5.84
C PRO A 45 -18.21 19.44 -4.71
N LEU A 46 -19.36 18.93 -4.27
CA LEU A 46 -20.13 19.49 -3.15
C LEU A 46 -19.63 19.01 -1.79
N MET A 47 -18.75 18.02 -1.75
CA MET A 47 -18.17 17.49 -0.52
C MET A 47 -16.97 18.33 -0.04
N PRO A 48 -16.56 18.19 1.22
CA PRO A 48 -15.34 18.81 1.71
C PRO A 48 -14.11 18.45 0.87
N GLN A 49 -13.13 19.35 0.81
CA GLN A 49 -11.92 19.17 0.00
C GLN A 49 -11.13 17.89 0.32
N ASN A 50 -11.20 17.39 1.56
CA ASN A 50 -10.53 16.17 2.00
C ASN A 50 -11.39 14.90 1.83
N ALA A 51 -12.61 15.00 1.27
CA ALA A 51 -13.51 13.87 1.09
C ALA A 51 -12.91 12.74 0.25
N PRO A 52 -12.26 12.98 -0.91
CA PRO A 52 -11.66 11.89 -1.69
C PRO A 52 -10.68 11.04 -0.87
N GLY A 53 -9.78 11.69 -0.14
CA GLY A 53 -8.80 11.01 0.71
C GLY A 53 -9.43 10.27 1.90
N THR A 54 -10.51 10.82 2.46
CA THR A 54 -11.22 10.21 3.59
C THR A 54 -12.02 8.98 3.14
N LEU A 55 -12.70 9.06 2.00
CA LEU A 55 -13.42 7.94 1.40
C LEU A 55 -12.45 6.82 1.00
N ALA A 56 -11.34 7.16 0.33
CA ALA A 56 -10.28 6.20 0.01
C ALA A 56 -9.77 5.47 1.25
N TYR A 57 -9.55 6.18 2.36
CA TYR A 57 -9.12 5.58 3.63
C TYR A 57 -10.16 4.63 4.22
N ILE A 58 -11.42 5.05 4.32
CA ILE A 58 -12.49 4.23 4.91
C ILE A 58 -12.68 2.94 4.10
N TYR A 59 -12.80 3.06 2.79
CA TYR A 59 -13.03 1.91 1.91
C TYR A 59 -11.77 1.06 1.75
N GLY A 60 -10.58 1.65 1.73
CA GLY A 60 -9.31 0.93 1.71
C GLY A 60 -9.09 0.06 2.96
N VAL A 61 -9.37 0.59 4.15
CA VAL A 61 -9.34 -0.19 5.41
C VAL A 61 -10.39 -1.30 5.39
N GLY A 62 -11.60 -1.00 4.91
CA GLY A 62 -12.68 -1.99 4.78
C GLY A 62 -12.31 -3.12 3.84
N ALA A 63 -11.77 -2.78 2.66
CA ALA A 63 -11.30 -3.74 1.67
C ALA A 63 -10.16 -4.59 2.23
N LEU A 64 -9.15 -3.98 2.87
CA LEU A 64 -8.03 -4.71 3.47
C LEU A 64 -8.54 -5.79 4.45
N ARG A 65 -9.47 -5.42 5.33
CA ARG A 65 -10.09 -6.37 6.26
C ARG A 65 -10.89 -7.44 5.55
N SER A 66 -11.66 -7.08 4.54
CA SER A 66 -12.48 -8.04 3.79
C SER A 66 -11.65 -9.07 3.02
N GLN A 67 -10.45 -8.69 2.58
CA GLN A 67 -9.58 -9.53 1.76
C GLN A 67 -8.67 -10.42 2.61
N VAL A 68 -8.23 -9.93 3.78
CA VAL A 68 -7.14 -10.56 4.55
C VAL A 68 -7.64 -11.35 5.77
N LEU A 69 -8.77 -10.99 6.37
CA LEU A 69 -9.24 -11.69 7.57
C LEU A 69 -9.66 -13.14 7.26
N ASP A 70 -8.99 -14.08 7.90
CA ASP A 70 -9.21 -15.52 7.74
C ASP A 70 -9.25 -16.30 9.07
N GLY A 71 -9.10 -15.60 10.20
CA GLY A 71 -9.04 -16.17 11.55
C GLY A 71 -7.62 -16.17 12.14
N GLU A 72 -6.58 -16.35 11.32
CA GLU A 72 -5.18 -16.14 11.72
C GLU A 72 -4.83 -14.65 11.65
N TRP A 73 -5.30 -13.98 10.59
CA TRP A 73 -5.36 -12.54 10.49
C TRP A 73 -6.59 -12.02 11.22
N VAL A 74 -6.37 -11.13 12.18
CA VAL A 74 -7.43 -10.51 12.99
C VAL A 74 -7.37 -9.00 12.91
N ILE A 75 -8.47 -8.34 13.26
CA ILE A 75 -8.54 -6.87 13.31
C ILE A 75 -7.62 -6.37 14.42
N ASP A 76 -6.80 -5.38 14.09
CA ASP A 76 -5.99 -4.64 15.05
C ASP A 76 -6.32 -3.15 15.02
N ARG A 77 -6.33 -2.56 16.22
CA ARG A 77 -6.53 -1.12 16.46
C ARG A 77 -5.54 -0.58 17.48
N THR A 78 -4.43 -1.29 17.69
CA THR A 78 -3.40 -0.90 18.64
C THR A 78 -2.95 0.54 18.38
N LEU A 79 -2.92 1.36 19.43
CA LEU A 79 -2.60 2.80 19.35
C LEU A 79 -3.46 3.60 18.36
N GLY A 80 -4.69 3.16 18.08
CA GLY A 80 -5.63 3.84 17.19
C GLY A 80 -5.29 3.71 15.70
N VAL A 81 -4.39 2.80 15.33
CA VAL A 81 -4.07 2.51 13.93
C VAL A 81 -4.96 1.38 13.44
N GLU A 82 -5.85 1.68 12.48
CA GLU A 82 -6.70 0.65 11.86
C GLU A 82 -5.84 -0.27 10.98
N ALA A 83 -5.70 -1.52 11.42
CA ALA A 83 -4.88 -2.53 10.77
C ALA A 83 -5.51 -3.93 10.85
N VAL A 84 -4.80 -4.89 10.28
CA VAL A 84 -4.91 -6.33 10.55
C VAL A 84 -3.58 -6.84 11.09
N ILE A 85 -3.60 -7.90 11.88
CA ILE A 85 -2.42 -8.46 12.53
C ILE A 85 -2.43 -9.98 12.45
N ASN A 86 -1.26 -10.56 12.23
CA ASN A 86 -1.00 -11.99 12.33
C ASN A 86 0.16 -12.20 13.31
N HIS A 87 -0.17 -12.70 14.50
CA HIS A 87 0.81 -12.90 15.57
C HIS A 87 1.79 -14.04 15.29
N ARG A 88 1.38 -15.05 14.51
CA ARG A 88 2.25 -16.17 14.12
C ARG A 88 3.37 -15.69 13.20
N LEU A 89 3.02 -14.85 12.24
CA LEU A 89 3.98 -14.24 11.31
C LEU A 89 4.74 -13.06 11.94
N GLY A 90 4.21 -12.48 13.02
CA GLY A 90 4.77 -11.25 13.59
C GLY A 90 4.58 -10.04 12.67
N ILE A 91 3.46 -9.98 11.95
CA ILE A 91 3.20 -8.94 10.94
C ILE A 91 1.90 -8.22 11.23
N ARG A 92 1.94 -6.89 11.10
CA ARG A 92 0.78 -6.00 11.11
C ARG A 92 0.69 -5.27 9.77
N ILE A 93 -0.50 -5.15 9.21
CA ILE A 93 -0.74 -4.47 7.94
C ILE A 93 -1.81 -3.40 8.10
N GLY A 94 -1.43 -2.15 7.86
CA GLY A 94 -2.36 -1.03 7.75
C GLY A 94 -2.65 -0.65 6.30
N TYR A 95 -3.59 0.26 6.10
CA TYR A 95 -3.85 0.91 4.81
C TYR A 95 -3.41 2.37 4.86
N GLN A 96 -2.86 2.88 3.74
CA GLN A 96 -2.53 4.28 3.57
C GLN A 96 -2.70 4.75 2.13
N ASN A 97 -3.37 5.88 1.94
CA ASN A 97 -3.32 6.64 0.69
C ASN A 97 -2.07 7.53 0.67
N VAL A 98 -1.33 7.50 -0.44
CA VAL A 98 -0.09 8.26 -0.66
C VAL A 98 -0.17 9.03 -1.97
N ASP A 99 0.67 10.06 -2.14
CA ASP A 99 0.68 10.83 -3.40
C ASP A 99 1.14 9.94 -4.57
N ARG A 100 2.22 9.19 -4.35
CA ARG A 100 2.81 8.24 -5.30
C ARG A 100 3.23 6.97 -4.57
N SER A 101 3.08 5.83 -5.24
CA SER A 101 3.66 4.55 -4.83
C SER A 101 4.42 3.95 -6.00
N CYS A 102 5.19 2.91 -5.68
CA CYS A 102 6.06 2.19 -6.59
C CYS A 102 7.11 3.08 -7.26
N ASP A 103 7.44 4.30 -6.82
CA ASP A 103 8.52 5.06 -7.46
C ASP A 103 9.87 4.61 -6.87
N PRO A 104 10.84 4.13 -7.70
CA PRO A 104 12.11 3.61 -7.19
C PRO A 104 13.03 4.73 -6.67
N ASN A 105 12.84 5.97 -7.17
CA ASN A 105 13.65 7.12 -6.81
C ASN A 105 12.99 7.96 -5.71
N PHE A 106 11.65 8.01 -5.69
CA PHE A 106 10.88 8.81 -4.75
C PHE A 106 10.07 7.91 -3.80
N PRO A 107 10.37 7.91 -2.49
CA PRO A 107 9.58 7.14 -1.54
C PRO A 107 8.15 7.69 -1.43
N PRO A 108 7.17 6.87 -1.04
CA PRO A 108 5.80 7.32 -0.85
C PRO A 108 5.73 8.47 0.15
N MET A 109 4.97 9.50 -0.21
CA MET A 109 4.71 10.65 0.65
C MET A 109 3.31 10.54 1.24
N PRO A 110 3.17 10.64 2.58
CA PRO A 110 1.86 10.59 3.20
C PRO A 110 1.14 11.93 3.01
N ARG A 111 -0.16 11.87 2.69
CA ARG A 111 -1.00 13.08 2.50
C ARG A 111 -1.27 13.86 3.79
N SER A 112 -1.03 13.23 4.94
CA SER A 112 -1.19 13.81 6.28
C SER A 112 0.00 13.49 7.18
N GLU A 113 0.20 14.31 8.20
CA GLU A 113 1.18 14.01 9.25
C GLU A 113 0.86 12.67 9.93
N LYS A 114 1.89 11.87 10.19
CA LYS A 114 1.74 10.63 10.95
C LYS A 114 1.55 10.92 12.42
N GLY A 115 0.52 10.30 12.98
CA GLY A 115 0.25 10.32 14.41
C GLY A 115 1.34 9.61 15.22
N SER A 116 1.42 9.95 16.50
CA SER A 116 2.35 9.31 17.46
C SER A 116 2.14 7.79 17.57
N GLY A 117 0.91 7.31 17.37
CA GLY A 117 0.58 5.88 17.34
C GLY A 117 1.29 5.13 16.22
N SER A 118 1.16 5.57 14.95
CA SER A 118 1.86 4.96 13.82
C SER A 118 3.37 5.03 13.99
N ALA A 119 3.90 6.16 14.50
CA ALA A 119 5.33 6.31 14.78
C ALA A 119 5.83 5.32 15.84
N ARG A 120 4.99 4.93 16.80
CA ARG A 120 5.31 3.90 17.81
C ARG A 120 5.24 2.48 17.24
N LEU A 121 4.28 2.19 16.36
CA LEU A 121 4.14 0.86 15.75
C LEU A 121 5.18 0.54 14.67
N CYS A 122 5.67 1.58 13.97
CA CYS A 122 6.73 1.46 12.97
C CYS A 122 8.13 1.54 13.61
N ARG A 123 8.21 1.47 14.95
CA ARG A 123 9.47 1.26 15.65
C ARG A 123 9.88 -0.19 15.42
N LEU A 124 10.53 -0.42 14.30
CA LEU A 124 11.48 -1.52 14.26
C LEU A 124 12.44 -1.32 15.44
N PRO A 125 12.96 -2.39 16.05
CA PRO A 125 14.11 -2.26 16.92
C PRO A 125 15.31 -1.89 16.03
N LEU A 126 15.36 -0.62 15.61
CA LEU A 126 16.43 -0.03 14.79
C LEU A 126 17.79 -0.35 15.42
N PHE A 127 17.86 -0.36 16.76
CA PHE A 127 19.04 -0.73 17.52
C PHE A 127 19.47 -2.19 17.34
N ASP A 128 18.53 -3.15 17.35
CA ASP A 128 18.84 -4.56 17.11
C ASP A 128 19.26 -4.81 15.65
N PHE A 129 18.67 -4.06 14.69
CA PHE A 129 19.02 -4.17 13.28
C PHE A 129 20.37 -3.50 12.93
N TYR A 130 20.74 -2.41 13.60
CA TYR A 130 22.05 -1.77 13.48
C TYR A 130 23.14 -2.40 14.38
N GLY A 131 22.80 -3.40 15.20
CA GLY A 131 23.74 -4.03 16.14
C GLY A 131 24.27 -3.06 17.21
N VAL A 132 23.51 -2.01 17.53
CA VAL A 132 23.88 -0.99 18.50
C VAL A 132 23.33 -1.36 19.87
N VAL A 133 24.21 -1.74 20.79
CA VAL A 133 23.86 -1.88 22.20
C VAL A 133 23.69 -0.47 22.78
N LEU A 134 22.46 -0.08 23.07
CA LEU A 134 22.18 1.17 23.77
C LEU A 134 22.70 1.10 25.21
N GLU A 135 23.42 2.12 25.64
CA GLU A 135 23.97 2.21 27.00
C GLU A 135 22.88 2.47 28.06
N SER A 136 21.69 2.96 27.67
CA SER A 136 20.57 3.19 28.58
C SER A 136 19.20 3.19 27.88
N ASP A 137 18.14 2.82 28.63
CA ASP A 137 16.74 2.84 28.17
C ASP A 137 16.19 4.25 27.90
N THR A 138 16.91 5.31 28.29
CA THR A 138 16.49 6.70 28.11
C THR A 138 16.55 7.20 26.67
N ASP A 139 17.34 6.56 25.79
CA ASP A 139 17.36 6.87 24.35
C ASP A 139 16.14 6.30 23.61
N ARG A 140 15.32 5.49 24.30
CA ARG A 140 14.08 4.91 23.79
C ARG A 140 12.86 5.79 24.15
N LEU A 141 12.74 7.06 23.72
CA LEU A 141 11.62 7.93 24.19
C LEU A 141 10.99 8.81 23.08
N PRO A 142 9.68 9.21 23.18
CA PRO A 142 8.96 9.59 24.41
C PRO A 142 7.98 8.53 24.96
N GLY A 143 7.76 8.69 26.27
CA GLY A 143 7.39 7.65 27.24
C GLY A 143 5.94 7.17 27.31
N ASP A 144 5.81 6.27 28.28
CA ASP A 144 4.73 5.31 28.56
C ASP A 144 3.37 5.95 28.84
N ASP A 145 2.35 5.26 28.34
CA ASP A 145 0.98 5.14 28.90
C ASP A 145 0.19 4.04 28.16
N VAL A 146 0.66 3.61 26.98
CA VAL A 146 0.16 2.43 26.26
C VAL A 146 1.35 1.66 25.68
N LYS A 147 1.67 0.50 26.27
CA LYS A 147 2.62 -0.45 25.72
C LYS A 147 1.87 -1.36 24.76
N ASP A 148 2.32 -1.45 23.51
CA ASP A 148 1.95 -2.58 22.66
C ASP A 148 2.64 -3.81 23.28
N PRO A 149 1.89 -4.79 23.83
CA PRO A 149 2.48 -5.94 24.51
C PRO A 149 3.33 -6.82 23.58
N HIS A 150 3.30 -6.55 22.26
CA HIS A 150 4.04 -7.27 21.24
C HIS A 150 4.97 -6.36 20.41
N SER A 151 5.24 -5.12 20.85
CA SER A 151 6.00 -4.12 20.06
C SER A 151 7.33 -4.63 19.53
N ASP A 152 7.99 -5.50 20.28
CA ASP A 152 9.37 -5.94 19.99
C ASP A 152 9.39 -7.11 18.99
N GLN A 153 8.23 -7.64 18.58
CA GLN A 153 8.11 -8.83 17.73
C GLN A 153 7.23 -8.62 16.49
N ILE A 154 6.61 -7.45 16.34
CA ILE A 154 5.65 -7.21 15.26
C ILE A 154 6.16 -6.15 14.29
N VAL A 155 6.37 -6.56 13.05
CA VAL A 155 6.76 -5.66 11.95
C VAL A 155 5.51 -5.09 11.31
N THR A 156 5.47 -3.76 11.16
CA THR A 156 4.30 -3.06 10.59
C THR A 156 4.56 -2.68 9.12
N TYR A 157 3.72 -3.19 8.23
CA TYR A 157 3.62 -2.80 6.82
C TYR A 157 2.37 -1.95 6.58
N PHE A 158 2.36 -1.23 5.46
CA PHE A 158 1.18 -0.57 4.94
C PHE A 158 0.97 -0.92 3.48
N VAL A 159 -0.27 -1.24 3.12
CA VAL A 159 -0.72 -1.17 1.73
C VAL A 159 -0.81 0.31 1.38
N MET A 160 0.10 0.77 0.52
CA MET A 160 0.19 2.14 0.07
C MET A 160 -0.39 2.26 -1.34
N VAL A 161 -1.43 3.08 -1.48
CA VAL A 161 -2.12 3.29 -2.75
C VAL A 161 -1.90 4.72 -3.23
N GLY A 162 -1.31 4.86 -4.42
CA GLY A 162 -1.01 6.12 -5.07
C GLY A 162 -2.21 6.78 -5.73
N GLU A 163 -2.11 8.08 -5.99
CA GLU A 163 -3.15 8.82 -6.73
C GLU A 163 -3.29 8.39 -8.19
N ASP A 164 -2.24 7.81 -8.76
CA ASP A 164 -2.21 7.23 -10.10
C ASP A 164 -2.82 5.82 -10.16
N GLY A 165 -3.07 5.17 -9.01
CA GLY A 165 -3.50 3.78 -8.95
C GLY A 165 -2.34 2.78 -8.87
N SER A 166 -1.11 3.24 -8.62
CA SER A 166 -0.03 2.35 -8.17
C SER A 166 -0.35 1.79 -6.78
N VAL A 167 0.18 0.60 -6.48
CA VAL A 167 0.04 -0.03 -5.17
C VAL A 167 1.32 -0.76 -4.76
N GLU A 168 1.77 -0.52 -3.54
CA GLU A 168 2.91 -1.22 -2.92
C GLU A 168 2.58 -1.66 -1.49
N LEU A 169 3.21 -2.74 -1.03
CA LEU A 169 3.24 -3.12 0.39
C LEU A 169 4.61 -2.75 0.95
N SER A 170 4.63 -1.84 1.91
CA SER A 170 5.89 -1.23 2.36
C SER A 170 6.00 -1.19 3.87
N CYS A 171 7.22 -1.42 4.37
CA CYS A 171 7.61 -1.37 5.78
C CYS A 171 8.33 -0.05 6.08
N PRO A 172 7.60 1.01 6.49
CA PRO A 172 8.19 2.31 6.70
C PRO A 172 8.91 2.42 8.06
N VAL A 173 9.89 3.31 8.09
CA VAL A 173 10.45 3.92 9.31
C VAL A 173 9.86 5.32 9.43
N ILE A 174 9.15 5.60 10.52
CA ILE A 174 8.52 6.90 10.74
C ILE A 174 9.39 7.73 11.70
N ALA A 175 9.84 8.90 11.24
CA ALA A 175 10.49 9.89 12.09
C ALA A 175 9.94 11.28 11.76
N ASN A 176 9.92 12.19 12.75
CA ASN A 176 9.40 13.55 12.59
C ASN A 176 8.01 13.63 11.94
N LYS A 177 7.11 12.70 12.31
CA LYS A 177 5.74 12.57 11.79
C LYS A 177 5.64 12.32 10.28
N LYS A 178 6.72 11.87 9.63
CA LYS A 178 6.74 11.52 8.20
C LYS A 178 7.43 10.16 8.01
N TYR A 179 7.28 9.58 6.83
CA TYR A 179 8.15 8.48 6.42
C TYR A 179 9.56 9.04 6.24
N ALA A 180 10.48 8.52 7.03
CA ALA A 180 11.89 8.89 6.95
C ALA A 180 12.61 7.97 5.97
N GLU A 181 12.42 6.67 6.13
CA GLU A 181 13.02 5.62 5.31
C GLU A 181 12.08 4.39 5.24
N PHE A 182 12.49 3.34 4.53
CA PHE A 182 11.75 2.09 4.37
C PHE A 182 12.67 0.90 4.46
N VAL A 183 12.37 -0.09 5.32
CA VAL A 183 13.16 -1.34 5.37
C VAL A 183 12.95 -2.15 4.10
N GLU A 184 11.68 -2.29 3.71
CA GLU A 184 11.26 -3.07 2.56
C GLU A 184 10.16 -2.34 1.81
N ARG A 185 10.23 -2.36 0.48
CA ARG A 185 9.18 -1.88 -0.42
C ARG A 185 8.92 -2.96 -1.46
N ILE A 186 7.68 -3.44 -1.51
CA ILE A 186 7.24 -4.48 -2.43
C ILE A 186 6.31 -3.84 -3.45
N PHE A 187 6.77 -3.64 -4.68
CA PHE A 187 5.95 -3.05 -5.74
C PHE A 187 5.02 -4.12 -6.29
N ILE A 188 3.72 -3.86 -6.20
CA ILE A 188 2.70 -4.84 -6.55
C ILE A 188 2.18 -4.56 -7.95
N ASP A 189 1.80 -3.31 -8.21
CA ASP A 189 1.33 -2.90 -9.52
C ASP A 189 1.57 -1.40 -9.77
N ARG A 190 1.80 -1.06 -11.04
CA ARG A 190 1.87 0.30 -11.55
C ARG A 190 1.00 0.42 -12.81
N PRO A 191 0.17 1.46 -12.92
CA PRO A 191 -0.62 1.70 -14.14
C PRO A 191 0.23 1.83 -15.41
N ASP A 192 1.49 2.27 -15.28
CA ASP A 192 2.42 2.54 -16.40
C ASP A 192 3.34 1.35 -16.73
N ASP A 193 3.32 0.28 -15.92
CA ASP A 193 4.05 -0.96 -16.23
C ASP A 193 3.24 -1.76 -17.26
N GLY A 194 3.20 -1.22 -18.49
CA GLY A 194 2.82 -1.91 -19.71
C GLY A 194 1.60 -2.81 -19.59
N LEU A 195 0.43 -2.29 -19.96
CA LEU A 195 -0.62 -3.08 -20.59
C LEU A 195 -0.03 -3.82 -21.81
N ASP A 196 0.68 -4.93 -21.60
CA ASP A 196 0.44 -6.12 -22.39
C ASP A 196 -0.99 -6.52 -22.05
N VAL A 197 -1.93 -5.80 -22.67
CA VAL A 197 -3.27 -6.30 -22.91
C VAL A 197 -2.99 -7.66 -23.52
N ARG A 198 -3.19 -8.74 -22.76
CA ARG A 198 -3.47 -10.04 -23.35
C ARG A 198 -4.77 -9.83 -24.11
N MET A 199 -4.65 -9.31 -25.33
CA MET A 199 -5.71 -9.32 -26.31
C MET A 199 -6.04 -10.78 -26.44
N ASP A 200 -7.19 -11.16 -25.91
CA ASP A 200 -7.80 -12.43 -26.24
C ASP A 200 -7.99 -12.40 -27.77
N PRO A 201 -7.32 -13.29 -28.53
CA PRO A 201 -7.41 -13.29 -29.98
C PRO A 201 -8.84 -13.53 -30.48
N GLU A 202 -9.78 -13.93 -29.61
CA GLU A 202 -11.19 -14.07 -29.96
C GLU A 202 -12.03 -12.79 -29.78
N THR A 203 -11.55 -11.77 -29.08
CA THR A 203 -12.32 -10.53 -28.79
C THR A 203 -11.62 -9.22 -29.18
N GLY A 204 -10.50 -9.31 -29.92
CA GLY A 204 -9.80 -8.14 -30.47
C GLY A 204 -10.60 -7.40 -31.57
N PRO A 205 -10.26 -6.12 -31.86
CA PRO A 205 -10.85 -5.39 -32.99
C PRO A 205 -10.62 -6.15 -34.29
N ILE A 206 -11.69 -6.34 -35.08
CA ILE A 206 -11.61 -6.96 -36.40
C ILE A 206 -10.95 -5.94 -37.35
N ASP A 207 -9.75 -6.24 -37.84
CA ASP A 207 -8.96 -5.34 -38.70
C ASP A 207 -9.48 -5.25 -40.16
N ASP A 208 -10.46 -6.08 -40.52
CA ASP A 208 -10.88 -6.33 -41.92
C ASP A 208 -12.37 -6.01 -42.16
N PHE A 209 -12.84 -4.88 -41.65
CA PHE A 209 -14.21 -4.41 -41.89
C PHE A 209 -14.28 -3.51 -43.13
N ASP A 210 -14.34 -4.11 -44.31
CA ASP A 210 -14.57 -3.39 -45.57
C ASP A 210 -16.05 -2.96 -45.68
N VAL A 211 -16.30 -1.66 -45.56
CA VAL A 211 -17.63 -1.07 -45.75
C VAL A 211 -17.87 -0.80 -47.24
N PRO A 212 -18.80 -1.49 -47.92
CA PRO A 212 -19.11 -1.18 -49.31
C PRO A 212 -19.84 0.15 -49.40
N VAL A 213 -19.18 1.17 -49.96
CA VAL A 213 -19.77 2.47 -50.25
C VAL A 213 -20.50 2.43 -51.59
N ILE A 214 -21.84 2.52 -51.55
CA ILE A 214 -22.65 2.67 -52.77
C ILE A 214 -22.99 4.15 -52.94
N LEU A 215 -22.43 4.78 -53.98
CA LEU A 215 -22.79 6.13 -54.37
C LEU A 215 -24.12 6.12 -55.12
N LYS A 216 -25.10 6.86 -54.58
CA LYS A 216 -26.42 7.02 -55.19
C LYS A 216 -26.30 7.86 -56.47
N GLU A 217 -26.60 7.26 -57.62
CA GLU A 217 -26.67 8.00 -58.89
C GLU A 217 -27.70 9.14 -58.79
N ARG A 218 -27.30 10.33 -59.23
CA ARG A 218 -28.22 11.44 -59.43
C ARG A 218 -29.01 11.16 -60.70
N ALA A 219 -30.33 11.03 -60.55
CA ALA A 219 -31.27 10.98 -61.66
C ALA A 219 -31.08 12.21 -62.56
N ALA A 220 -30.93 11.96 -63.86
CA ALA A 220 -30.93 12.96 -64.92
C ALA A 220 -32.35 13.45 -65.23
#